data_AF-A0A350XKA3-F1
#
_entry.id   AF-A0A350XKA3-F1
#
_cell.length_a   1.000
_cell.length_b   1.000
_cell.length_c   1.000
_cell.angle_alpha   90.00
_cell.angle_beta   90.00
_cell.angle_gamma   90.00
#
_symmetry.space_group_name_H-M   'P 1'
#
loop_
_entity.id
_entity.type
_entity.pdbx_description
1 polymer ?
#
loop_
_entity_poly.entity_id
_entity_poly.type
_entity_poly.pdbx_seq_one_letter_code
_entity_poly.pdbx_strand_id
1 'polypeptide(L)'
;MSYQVLIQPPAFAEIETAYRWMCDYLSADAANQWYYDLQDAIASLQQFPYRCSVAPEAAIIGREIRQLWVGKRRTYRILFVVEGDTIAILHVRHSRQAPLGSEPSE
;
A
#
# COMPACT_ATOMS: atom_id res chain seq x y z
N MET A 1 -0.80 -19.71 10.89
CA MET A 1 -0.65 -18.44 11.65
C MET A 1 -1.06 -17.33 10.70
N SER A 2 -1.98 -16.46 11.11
CA SER A 2 -2.42 -15.31 10.32
C SER A 2 -1.92 -14.05 10.99
N TYR A 3 -1.21 -13.20 10.26
CA TYR A 3 -0.81 -11.90 10.74
C TYR A 3 -2.03 -10.97 10.85
N GLN A 4 -2.07 -10.13 11.88
CA GLN A 4 -3.06 -9.07 12.00
C GLN A 4 -2.66 -7.90 11.10
N VAL A 5 -3.59 -7.37 10.31
CA VAL A 5 -3.30 -6.19 9.48
C VAL A 5 -3.89 -4.96 10.15
N LEU A 6 -3.05 -3.95 10.34
CA LEU A 6 -3.42 -2.63 10.83
C LEU A 6 -3.20 -1.61 9.72
N ILE A 7 -4.28 -0.96 9.27
CA ILE A 7 -4.20 0.13 8.29
C ILE A 7 -3.98 1.43 9.06
N GLN A 8 -2.84 2.10 8.82
CA GLN A 8 -2.56 3.38 9.45
C GLN A 8 -3.47 4.49 8.87
N PRO A 9 -3.78 5.54 9.64
CA PRO A 9 -4.62 6.64 9.16
C PRO A 9 -4.18 7.26 7.82
N PRO A 10 -2.87 7.46 7.53
CA PRO A 10 -2.43 7.95 6.22
C PRO A 10 -2.81 7.00 5.08
N ALA A 11 -2.55 5.70 5.23
CA ALA A 11 -2.93 4.70 4.25
C ALA A 11 -4.44 4.69 4.00
N PHE A 12 -5.25 4.82 5.05
CA PHE A 12 -6.71 4.86 4.90
C PHE A 12 -7.16 6.06 4.06
N ALA A 13 -6.65 7.26 4.35
CA ALA A 13 -6.97 8.47 3.60
C ALA A 13 -6.49 8.39 2.13
N GLU A 14 -5.33 7.79 1.89
CA GLU A 14 -4.80 7.56 0.54
C GLU A 14 -5.67 6.58 -0.25
N ILE A 15 -6.15 5.50 0.38
CA ILE A 15 -7.08 4.54 -0.24
C ILE A 15 -8.39 5.23 -0.61
N GLU A 16 -8.97 6.00 0.30
CA GLU A 16 -10.21 6.73 0.06
C GLU A 16 -10.06 7.75 -1.08
N THR A 17 -8.97 8.51 -1.06
CA THR A 17 -8.67 9.50 -2.11
C THR A 17 -8.51 8.83 -3.47
N ALA A 18 -7.78 7.72 -3.53
CA ALA A 18 -7.61 6.95 -4.76
C ALA A 18 -8.95 6.40 -5.28
N TYR A 19 -9.76 5.83 -4.40
CA TYR A 19 -11.07 5.29 -4.76
C TYR A 19 -11.99 6.37 -5.34
N ARG A 20 -12.11 7.51 -4.65
CA ARG A 20 -12.92 8.66 -5.12
C ARG A 20 -12.43 9.18 -6.46
N TRP A 21 -11.12 9.35 -6.63
CA TRP A 21 -10.54 9.76 -7.91
C TRP A 21 -10.89 8.78 -9.05
N MET A 22 -10.87 7.47 -8.79
CA MET A 22 -11.28 6.49 -9.81
C MET A 22 -12.76 6.56 -10.14
N CYS A 23 -13.63 6.78 -9.14
CA CYS A 23 -15.06 6.99 -9.37
C CYS A 23 -15.32 8.21 -10.25
N ASP A 24 -14.62 9.32 -9.99
CA ASP A 24 -14.82 10.59 -10.68
C ASP A 24 -14.25 10.61 -12.11
N TYR A 25 -13.09 9.96 -12.33
CA TYR A 25 -12.33 10.09 -13.59
C TYR A 25 -12.26 8.81 -14.45
N LEU A 26 -12.58 7.64 -13.89
CA LEU A 26 -12.58 6.37 -14.63
C LEU A 26 -13.99 5.76 -14.72
N SER A 27 -14.44 5.12 -13.65
CA SER A 27 -15.78 4.56 -13.46
C SER A 27 -15.90 3.92 -12.09
N ALA A 28 -17.13 3.77 -11.59
CA ALA A 28 -17.41 3.04 -10.35
C ALA A 28 -16.95 1.57 -10.41
N ASP A 29 -17.12 0.89 -11.54
CA ASP A 29 -16.65 -0.49 -11.73
C ASP A 29 -15.13 -0.60 -11.65
N ALA A 30 -14.39 0.36 -12.22
CA ALA A 30 -12.93 0.38 -12.13
C ALA A 30 -12.46 0.63 -10.69
N ALA A 31 -13.11 1.53 -9.97
CA ALA A 31 -12.83 1.81 -8.57
C ALA A 31 -13.09 0.59 -7.69
N ASN A 32 -14.23 -0.09 -7.89
CA ASN A 32 -14.59 -1.32 -7.18
C ASN A 32 -13.60 -2.45 -7.46
N GLN A 33 -13.24 -2.67 -8.73
CA GLN A 33 -12.26 -3.70 -9.09
C GLN A 33 -10.90 -3.43 -8.42
N TRP A 34 -10.44 -2.19 -8.45
CA TRP A 34 -9.20 -1.82 -7.77
C TRP A 34 -9.28 -2.02 -6.26
N TYR A 35 -10.41 -1.71 -5.63
CA TYR A 35 -10.62 -1.93 -4.21
C TYR A 35 -10.65 -3.42 -3.85
N TYR A 36 -11.22 -4.28 -4.69
CA TYR A 36 -11.15 -5.73 -4.51
C TYR A 36 -9.72 -6.26 -4.68
N ASP A 37 -9.00 -5.80 -5.71
CA ASP A 37 -7.58 -6.16 -5.90
C ASP A 37 -6.73 -5.76 -4.66
N LEU A 38 -7.05 -4.61 -4.04
CA LEU A 38 -6.40 -4.14 -2.82
C LEU A 38 -6.72 -5.05 -1.62
N GLN A 39 -7.99 -5.42 -1.44
CA GLN A 39 -8.39 -6.32 -0.35
C GLN A 39 -7.74 -7.70 -0.51
N ASP A 40 -7.71 -8.27 -1.72
CA ASP A 40 -7.04 -9.55 -1.98
C ASP A 40 -5.54 -9.47 -1.71
N ALA A 41 -4.91 -8.36 -2.08
CA ALA A 41 -3.51 -8.12 -1.77
C ALA A 41 -3.27 -8.09 -0.25
N ILE A 42 -4.10 -7.38 0.52
CA ILE A 42 -4.02 -7.31 1.98
C ILE A 42 -4.26 -8.69 2.62
N ALA A 43 -5.26 -9.44 2.16
CA ALA A 43 -5.53 -10.80 2.63
C ALA A 43 -4.33 -11.73 2.36
N SER A 44 -3.66 -11.58 1.22
CA SER A 44 -2.45 -12.36 0.92
C SER A 44 -1.28 -12.02 1.86
N LEU A 45 -1.20 -10.78 2.33
CA LEU A 45 -0.18 -10.36 3.31
C LEU A 45 -0.40 -11.04 4.66
N GLN A 46 -1.64 -11.28 5.07
CA GLN A 46 -1.95 -11.99 6.32
C GLN A 46 -1.37 -13.42 6.37
N GLN A 47 -1.10 -14.03 5.22
CA GLN A 47 -0.53 -15.38 5.15
C GLN A 47 0.98 -15.36 4.94
N PHE A 48 1.48 -14.49 4.06
CA PHE A 48 2.88 -14.50 3.63
C PHE A 48 3.46 -13.09 3.46
N PRO A 49 3.68 -12.31 4.54
CA PRO A 49 4.15 -10.93 4.43
C PRO A 49 5.62 -10.83 3.99
N TYR A 50 6.44 -11.82 4.34
CA TYR A 50 7.88 -11.83 4.05
C TYR A 50 8.22 -12.17 2.60
N ARG A 51 7.24 -12.55 1.77
CA ARG A 51 7.44 -12.78 0.31
C ARG A 51 7.67 -11.49 -0.46
N CYS A 52 7.28 -10.36 0.12
CA CYS A 52 7.35 -9.05 -0.50
C CYS A 52 8.75 -8.48 -0.43
N SER A 53 9.20 -7.85 -1.53
CA SER A 53 10.50 -7.18 -1.60
C SER A 53 10.58 -6.02 -0.61
N VAL A 54 11.77 -5.81 -0.05
CA VAL A 54 12.10 -4.60 0.70
C VAL A 54 11.99 -3.40 -0.23
N ALA A 55 11.33 -2.34 0.23
CA ALA A 55 11.20 -1.09 -0.49
C ALA A 55 12.54 -0.33 -0.50
N PRO A 56 12.89 0.40 -1.57
CA PRO A 56 14.12 1.18 -1.60
C PRO A 56 14.16 2.25 -0.48
N GLU A 57 13.01 2.75 -0.05
CA GLU A 57 12.89 3.71 1.05
C GLU A 57 13.31 3.13 2.41
N ALA A 58 13.39 1.80 2.56
CA ALA A 58 13.86 1.16 3.79
C ALA A 58 15.28 1.60 4.17
N ALA A 59 16.15 1.80 3.16
CA ALA A 59 17.52 2.26 3.38
C ALA A 59 17.58 3.72 3.87
N ILE A 60 16.62 4.54 3.49
CA ILE A 60 16.54 5.97 3.85
C ILE A 60 15.93 6.12 5.24
N ILE A 61 14.89 5.35 5.54
CA ILE A 61 14.11 5.44 6.78
C ILE A 61 14.77 4.65 7.93
N GLY A 62 15.72 3.74 7.62
CA GLY A 62 16.40 2.93 8.62
C GLY A 62 15.52 1.84 9.25
N ARG A 63 14.42 1.48 8.57
CA ARG A 63 13.45 0.46 9.00
C ARG A 63 13.14 -0.48 7.85
N GLU A 64 12.97 -1.76 8.13
CA GLU A 64 12.59 -2.74 7.11
C GLU A 64 11.14 -2.49 6.64
N ILE A 65 11.01 -1.64 5.62
CA ILE A 65 9.76 -1.38 4.93
C ILE A 65 9.70 -2.31 3.73
N ARG A 66 8.59 -3.02 3.60
CA ARG A 66 8.29 -3.91 2.49
C ARG A 66 7.25 -3.27 1.58
N GLN A 67 7.27 -3.66 0.32
CA GLN A 67 6.33 -3.17 -0.68
C GLN A 67 5.62 -4.30 -1.41
N LEU A 68 4.33 -4.09 -1.69
CA LEU A 68 3.53 -4.96 -2.56
C LEU A 68 2.84 -4.13 -3.63
N TRP A 69 2.96 -4.55 -4.88
CA TRP A 69 2.31 -3.90 -6.01
C TRP A 69 0.91 -4.46 -6.25
N VAL A 70 -0.05 -3.57 -6.48
CA VAL A 70 -1.48 -3.86 -6.61
C VAL A 70 -2.06 -3.25 -7.88
N GLY A 71 -3.08 -3.94 -8.41
CA GLY A 71 -3.86 -3.54 -9.59
C GLY A 71 -3.28 -4.06 -10.91
N LYS A 72 -4.11 -4.04 -11.96
CA LYS A 72 -3.84 -4.59 -13.31
C LYS A 72 -2.49 -4.20 -13.93
N ARG A 73 -1.91 -3.04 -13.59
CA ARG A 73 -0.61 -2.56 -14.10
C ARG A 73 0.40 -2.25 -13.01
N ARG A 74 0.24 -2.83 -11.81
CA ARG A 74 1.08 -2.47 -10.64
C ARG A 74 1.06 -0.96 -10.41
N THR A 75 -0.12 -0.37 -10.50
CA THR A 75 -0.30 1.08 -10.48
C THR A 75 -0.26 1.63 -9.07
N TYR A 76 -0.49 0.80 -8.05
CA TYR A 76 -0.40 1.17 -6.65
C TYR A 76 0.60 0.28 -5.92
N ARG A 77 1.24 0.85 -4.91
CA ARG A 77 2.13 0.16 -3.98
C ARG A 77 1.62 0.30 -2.55
N ILE A 78 1.48 -0.83 -1.87
CA ILE A 78 1.27 -0.89 -0.43
C ILE A 78 2.65 -0.89 0.21
N LEU A 79 2.93 0.08 1.07
CA LEU A 79 4.12 0.15 1.90
C LEU A 79 3.75 -0.26 3.32
N PHE A 80 4.42 -1.27 3.84
CA PHE A 80 4.09 -1.86 5.13
C PHE A 80 5.33 -2.32 5.88
N VAL A 81 5.18 -2.49 7.18
CA VAL A 81 6.18 -3.06 8.09
C VAL A 81 5.59 -4.27 8.79
N VAL A 82 6.44 -5.21 9.17
CA VAL A 82 6.04 -6.41 9.92
C VAL A 82 6.66 -6.31 11.30
N GLU A 83 5.83 -6.32 12.34
CA GLU A 83 6.23 -6.24 13.76
C GLU A 83 5.58 -7.37 14.55
N GLY A 84 6.37 -8.38 14.90
CA GLY A 84 5.85 -9.62 15.49
C GLY A 84 4.82 -10.25 14.55
N ASP A 85 3.58 -10.38 15.03
CA ASP A 85 2.45 -10.93 14.28
C ASP A 85 1.56 -9.86 13.64
N THR A 86 2.00 -8.60 13.61
CA THR A 86 1.24 -7.47 13.05
C THR A 86 1.90 -6.92 11.79
N ILE A 87 1.08 -6.67 10.78
CA ILE A 87 1.44 -5.98 9.54
C ILE A 87 0.82 -4.59 9.60
N ALA A 88 1.65 -3.57 9.78
CA ALA A 88 1.19 -2.19 9.74
C ALA A 88 1.35 -1.63 8.32
N ILE A 89 0.23 -1.39 7.64
CA ILE A 89 0.20 -0.72 6.34
C ILE A 89 0.35 0.78 6.60
N LEU A 90 1.50 1.33 6.20
CA LEU A 90 1.86 2.72 6.42
C LEU A 90 1.24 3.63 5.37
N HIS A 91 1.36 3.22 4.10
CA HIS A 91 0.91 4.02 2.94
C HIS A 91 0.43 3.13 1.78
N VAL A 92 -0.50 3.64 0.97
CA VAL A 92 -0.94 3.08 -0.31
C VAL A 92 -0.78 4.16 -1.38
N ARG A 93 0.33 4.10 -2.12
CA ARG A 93 0.72 5.17 -3.06
C ARG A 93 0.55 4.74 -4.50
N HIS A 94 0.17 5.67 -5.36
CA HIS A 94 0.18 5.48 -6.80
C HIS A 94 1.64 5.46 -7.32
N SER A 95 1.92 4.70 -8.37
CA SER A 95 3.26 4.53 -8.95
C SER A 95 3.85 5.82 -9.51
N ARG A 96 3.01 6.82 -9.80
CA ARG A 96 3.41 8.17 -10.23
C ARG A 96 3.65 9.14 -9.08
N GLN A 97 3.31 8.78 -7.83
CA GLN A 97 3.63 9.60 -6.66
C GLN A 97 5.09 9.40 -6.28
N ALA A 98 5.76 10.48 -5.86
CA ALA A 98 7.17 10.45 -5.47
C ALA A 98 7.43 9.46 -4.30
N PRO A 99 8.65 8.92 -4.14
CA PRO A 99 9.06 8.12 -3.00
C PRO A 99 8.79 8.78 -1.63
N LEU A 100 8.54 7.98 -0.58
CA LEU A 100 8.51 8.55 0.79
C LEU A 100 9.90 9.12 1.11
N GLY A 101 9.96 10.33 1.69
CA GLY A 101 11.21 11.04 1.98
C GLY A 101 11.73 11.93 0.84
N SER A 102 10.93 12.14 -0.22
CA SER A 102 11.20 13.12 -1.28
C SER A 102 10.28 14.34 -1.18
N GLU A 103 10.08 14.84 0.03
CA GLU A 103 9.63 16.23 0.20
C GLU A 103 10.87 17.12 0.05
N PRO A 104 10.87 18.14 -0.82
CA PRO A 104 11.86 19.20 -0.70
C PRO A 104 11.60 19.85 0.66
N SER A 105 12.57 19.74 1.56
CA SER A 105 12.69 20.63 2.70
C SER A 105 12.63 22.07 2.17
N GLU A 106 11.56 22.78 2.50
CA GLU A 106 11.46 24.24 2.30
C GLU A 106 12.38 24.98 3.29
#